data_AF-B8DNU3-F1
#
_entry.id   AF-B8DNU3-F1
#
_cell.length_a   1.000
_cell.length_b   1.000
_cell.length_c   1.000
_cell.angle_alpha   90.00
_cell.angle_beta   90.00
_cell.angle_gamma   90.00
#
_symmetry.space_group_name_H-M   'P 1'
#
loop_
_entity.id
_entity.type
_entity.pdbx_description
1 polymer ?
#
loop_
_entity_poly.entity_id
_entity_poly.type
_entity_poly.pdbx_seq_one_letter_code
_entity_poly.pdbx_strand_id
1 'polypeptide(L)'
;MTRRRFSTLNEFAEFLNRKCMPMHEAIRCIDDFDALREAVDALRARMPSIGFFSPRRRVQCFYAVCRQLDGFIEKGRLTIDDALMALNMLGFESGRFRKAARMFRRRWARRREGDRDSLPQVTRFYMDGIGTCL
;
A
#
# COMPACT_ATOMS: atom_id res chain seq x y z
N MET A 1 -6.88 15.55 -11.68
CA MET A 1 -7.30 14.15 -11.43
C MET A 1 -8.02 14.09 -10.10
N THR A 2 -9.34 13.98 -10.17
CA THR A 2 -10.26 13.83 -9.03
C THR A 2 -9.81 12.68 -8.15
N ARG A 3 -9.72 12.89 -6.82
CA ARG A 3 -9.30 11.87 -5.86
C ARG A 3 -10.44 10.86 -5.73
N ARG A 4 -10.38 9.75 -6.48
CA ARG A 4 -11.34 8.65 -6.33
C ARG A 4 -11.16 8.07 -4.92
N ARG A 5 -12.25 7.93 -4.17
CA ARG A 5 -12.34 7.17 -2.92
C ARG A 5 -13.25 5.98 -3.22
N PHE A 6 -12.81 4.78 -2.90
CA PHE A 6 -13.61 3.58 -3.04
C PHE A 6 -14.43 3.40 -1.76
N SER A 7 -15.74 3.35 -1.90
CA SER A 7 -16.68 3.27 -0.79
C SER A 7 -17.21 1.86 -0.59
N THR A 8 -17.08 0.99 -1.60
CA THR A 8 -17.50 -0.41 -1.53
C THR A 8 -16.46 -1.35 -2.14
N LEU A 9 -16.51 -2.62 -1.73
CA LEU A 9 -15.71 -3.69 -2.32
C LEU A 9 -15.95 -3.80 -3.82
N ASN A 10 -17.20 -3.70 -4.27
CA ASN A 10 -17.57 -3.79 -5.69
C ASN A 10 -16.95 -2.67 -6.52
N GLU A 11 -17.01 -1.41 -6.04
CA GLU A 11 -16.37 -0.29 -6.75
C GLU A 11 -14.86 -0.49 -6.90
N PHE A 12 -14.22 -1.01 -5.85
CA PHE A 12 -12.80 -1.26 -5.85
C PHE A 12 -12.44 -2.43 -6.76
N ALA A 13 -13.20 -3.52 -6.69
CA ALA A 13 -13.07 -4.70 -7.53
C ALA A 13 -13.23 -4.37 -9.03
N GLU A 14 -14.28 -3.63 -9.39
CA GLU A 14 -14.49 -3.17 -10.75
C GLU A 14 -13.35 -2.28 -11.24
N PHE A 15 -12.84 -1.41 -10.37
CA PHE A 15 -11.71 -0.56 -10.71
C PHE A 15 -10.45 -1.38 -10.98
N LEU A 16 -10.15 -2.36 -10.13
CA LEU A 16 -9.04 -3.27 -10.31
C LEU A 16 -9.18 -4.03 -11.63
N ASN A 17 -10.33 -4.66 -11.90
CA ASN A 17 -10.58 -5.39 -13.14
C ASN A 17 -10.44 -4.53 -14.42
N ARG A 18 -10.78 -3.24 -14.35
CA ARG A 18 -10.65 -2.31 -15.50
C ARG A 18 -9.24 -1.78 -15.72
N LYS A 19 -8.39 -1.73 -14.68
CA LYS A 19 -7.08 -1.04 -14.73
C LYS A 19 -5.88 -1.96 -14.63
N CYS A 20 -6.06 -3.10 -13.98
CA CYS A 20 -5.08 -4.15 -13.80
C CYS A 20 -5.69 -5.39 -14.47
N MET A 21 -4.92 -6.13 -15.29
CA MET A 21 -5.36 -7.39 -15.92
C MET A 21 -6.11 -8.29 -14.92
N PRO A 22 -7.04 -9.18 -15.37
CA PRO A 22 -8.12 -9.71 -14.54
C PRO A 22 -7.61 -10.32 -13.23
N MET A 23 -7.66 -9.52 -12.17
CA MET A 23 -7.22 -9.85 -10.81
C MET A 23 -8.36 -10.50 -10.05
N HIS A 24 -9.04 -11.47 -10.68
CA HIS A 24 -10.13 -12.22 -10.06
C HIS A 24 -9.70 -12.93 -8.76
N GLU A 25 -8.40 -13.11 -8.55
CA GLU A 25 -7.83 -13.70 -7.33
C GLU A 25 -7.59 -12.67 -6.22
N ALA A 26 -7.17 -11.43 -6.52
CA ALA A 26 -6.78 -10.49 -5.47
C ALA A 26 -7.97 -9.94 -4.65
N ILE A 27 -9.17 -9.90 -5.23
CA ILE A 27 -10.39 -9.47 -4.52
C ILE A 27 -10.86 -10.55 -3.52
N ARG A 28 -10.52 -11.83 -3.77
CA ARG A 28 -10.88 -12.94 -2.87
C ARG A 28 -10.07 -12.94 -1.57
N CYS A 29 -9.02 -12.14 -1.50
CA CYS A 29 -8.14 -12.02 -0.33
C CYS A 29 -8.54 -10.87 0.61
N ILE A 30 -9.65 -10.15 0.34
CA ILE A 30 -10.18 -9.14 1.24
C ILE A 30 -11.18 -9.82 2.15
N ASP A 31 -10.78 -10.08 3.39
CA ASP A 31 -11.62 -10.77 4.38
C ASP A 31 -12.71 -9.83 4.92
N ASP A 32 -12.35 -8.57 5.17
CA ASP A 32 -13.25 -7.53 5.67
C ASP A 32 -12.93 -6.17 5.01
N PHE A 33 -13.81 -5.74 4.09
CA PHE A 33 -13.64 -4.48 3.39
C PHE A 33 -13.82 -3.25 4.30
N ASP A 34 -14.67 -3.34 5.32
CA ASP A 34 -14.90 -2.22 6.23
C ASP A 34 -13.68 -2.01 7.12
N ALA A 35 -13.10 -3.09 7.67
CA ALA A 35 -11.83 -3.04 8.40
C ALA A 35 -10.68 -2.51 7.52
N LEU A 36 -10.59 -2.96 6.27
CA LEU A 36 -9.62 -2.45 5.30
C LEU A 36 -9.82 -0.94 5.06
N ARG A 37 -11.07 -0.51 4.89
CA ARG A 37 -11.42 0.88 4.62
C ARG A 37 -11.06 1.79 5.78
N GLU A 38 -11.39 1.38 7.01
CA GLU A 38 -11.03 2.07 8.24
C GLU A 38 -9.52 2.22 8.38
N ALA A 39 -8.77 1.15 8.10
CA ALA A 39 -7.32 1.17 8.14
C ALA A 39 -6.75 2.16 7.11
N VAL A 40 -7.24 2.15 5.86
CA VAL A 40 -6.77 3.10 4.84
C VAL A 40 -7.08 4.54 5.23
N ASP A 41 -8.26 4.81 5.80
CA ASP A 41 -8.62 6.17 6.23
C ASP A 41 -7.75 6.63 7.42
N ALA A 42 -7.49 5.74 8.39
CA ALA A 42 -6.57 5.99 9.48
C ALA A 42 -5.13 6.26 8.99
N LEU A 43 -4.65 5.48 8.02
CA LEU A 43 -3.35 5.68 7.39
C LEU A 43 -3.29 7.04 6.71
N ARG A 44 -4.31 7.41 5.93
CA ARG A 44 -4.38 8.71 5.24
C ARG A 44 -4.30 9.87 6.21
N ALA A 45 -4.96 9.77 7.36
CA ALA A 45 -4.95 10.80 8.41
C ALA A 45 -3.58 10.93 9.08
N ARG A 46 -2.87 9.81 9.29
CA ARG A 46 -1.57 9.75 10.00
C ARG A 46 -0.35 9.80 9.09
N MET A 47 -0.53 9.81 7.77
CA MET A 47 0.57 9.82 6.81
C MET A 47 1.50 11.03 7.02
N PRO A 48 2.83 10.82 7.13
CA PRO A 48 3.77 11.92 7.20
C PRO A 48 3.69 12.84 5.99
N SER A 49 3.81 14.14 6.25
CA SER A 49 3.97 15.17 5.22
C SER A 49 5.17 14.86 4.33
N ILE A 50 4.92 14.66 3.04
CA ILE A 50 5.99 14.60 2.03
C ILE A 50 6.14 15.98 1.39
N GLY A 51 7.18 16.71 1.82
CA GLY A 51 7.53 18.01 1.24
C GLY A 51 7.80 17.94 -0.27
N PHE A 52 7.88 19.11 -0.90
CA PHE A 52 8.23 19.21 -2.32
C PHE A 52 9.65 18.65 -2.57
N PHE A 53 9.82 17.90 -3.66
CA PHE A 53 11.09 17.27 -4.06
C PHE A 53 11.97 16.64 -2.95
N SER A 54 11.39 15.95 -1.95
CA SER A 54 12.18 15.23 -0.95
C SER A 54 12.13 13.70 -1.12
N PRO A 55 13.06 13.08 -1.88
CA PRO A 55 13.15 11.63 -2.01
C PRO A 55 13.24 10.89 -0.68
N ARG A 56 14.05 11.40 0.27
CA ARG A 56 14.22 10.78 1.59
C ARG A 56 12.91 10.75 2.37
N ARG A 57 12.18 11.88 2.45
CA ARG A 57 10.88 11.93 3.13
C ARG A 57 9.82 11.06 2.46
N ARG A 58 9.86 10.93 1.13
CA ARG A 58 8.97 10.03 0.37
C ARG A 58 9.20 8.55 0.75
N VAL A 59 10.45 8.12 0.84
CA VAL A 59 10.79 6.76 1.27
C VAL A 59 10.42 6.54 2.74
N GLN A 60 10.72 7.50 3.62
CA GLN A 60 10.33 7.43 5.04
C GLN A 60 8.81 7.36 5.22
N CYS A 61 8.05 8.12 4.41
CA CYS A 61 6.59 8.06 4.39
C CYS A 61 6.08 6.67 4.00
N PHE A 62 6.68 6.03 2.98
CA PHE A 62 6.35 4.65 2.62
C PHE A 62 6.59 3.68 3.80
N TYR A 63 7.79 3.70 4.39
CA TYR A 63 8.08 2.85 5.55
C TYR A 63 7.17 3.13 6.76
N ALA A 64 6.80 4.39 6.99
CA ALA A 64 5.89 4.75 8.07
C ALA A 64 4.47 4.21 7.85
N VAL A 65 4.02 4.11 6.60
CA VAL A 65 2.74 3.47 6.25
C VAL A 65 2.85 1.95 6.45
N CYS A 66 3.92 1.31 5.97
CA CYS A 66 4.11 -0.13 6.17
C CYS A 66 4.19 -0.51 7.65
N ARG A 67 4.91 0.26 8.49
CA ARG A 67 4.94 0.00 9.95
C ARG A 67 3.58 0.16 10.61
N GLN A 68 2.75 1.07 10.15
CA GLN A 68 1.39 1.21 10.67
C GLN A 68 0.52 0.01 10.29
N LEU A 69 0.70 -0.53 9.08
CA LEU A 69 0.04 -1.75 8.64
C LEU A 69 0.51 -2.98 9.42
N ASP A 70 1.82 -3.12 9.66
CA ASP A 70 2.36 -4.16 10.55
C ASP A 70 1.68 -4.09 11.93
N GLY A 71 1.54 -2.89 12.49
CA GLY A 71 0.83 -2.68 13.76
C GLY A 71 -0.68 -2.96 13.73
N PHE A 72 -1.33 -3.01 12.55
CA PHE A 72 -2.71 -3.48 12.40
C PHE A 72 -2.76 -5.02 12.32
N ILE A 73 -1.78 -5.64 11.64
CA ILE A 73 -1.64 -7.09 11.56
C ILE A 73 -1.35 -7.68 12.95
N GLU A 74 -0.40 -7.10 13.69
CA GLU A 74 -0.05 -7.53 15.06
C GLU A 74 -1.23 -7.49 16.02
N LYS A 75 -2.22 -6.61 15.76
CA LYS A 75 -3.45 -6.47 16.55
C LYS A 75 -4.58 -7.38 16.04
N GLY A 76 -4.33 -8.22 15.04
CA GLY A 76 -5.32 -9.08 14.42
C GLY A 76 -6.43 -8.31 13.69
N ARG A 77 -6.19 -7.04 13.32
CA ARG A 77 -7.20 -6.21 12.63
C ARG A 77 -7.19 -6.36 11.13
N LEU A 78 -6.07 -6.81 10.56
CA LEU A 78 -5.88 -7.02 9.14
C LEU A 78 -5.03 -8.27 8.94
N THR A 79 -5.27 -8.99 7.86
CA THR A 79 -4.32 -9.98 7.37
C THR A 79 -3.17 -9.31 6.58
N ILE A 80 -2.16 -10.09 6.22
CA ILE A 80 -1.10 -9.59 5.34
C ILE A 80 -1.65 -9.20 3.96
N ASP A 81 -2.62 -9.94 3.44
CA ASP A 81 -3.23 -9.68 2.15
C ASP A 81 -4.08 -8.42 2.18
N ASP A 82 -4.85 -8.20 3.25
CA ASP A 82 -5.56 -6.94 3.48
C ASP A 82 -4.58 -5.77 3.52
N ALA A 83 -3.44 -5.92 4.19
CA ALA A 83 -2.43 -4.87 4.27
C ALA A 83 -1.83 -4.52 2.90
N LEU A 84 -1.53 -5.53 2.07
CA LEU A 84 -1.08 -5.31 0.68
C LEU A 84 -2.17 -4.63 -0.14
N MET A 85 -3.42 -5.02 0.06
CA MET A 85 -4.55 -4.39 -0.60
C MET A 85 -4.74 -2.93 -0.16
N ALA A 86 -4.49 -2.62 1.10
CA ALA A 86 -4.51 -1.27 1.65
C ALA A 86 -3.45 -0.38 0.95
N LEU A 87 -2.25 -0.93 0.67
CA LEU A 87 -1.22 -0.22 -0.09
C LEU A 87 -1.69 0.08 -1.52
N ASN A 88 -2.35 -0.88 -2.18
CA ASN A 88 -2.91 -0.69 -3.52
C ASN A 88 -3.98 0.41 -3.51
N MET A 89 -4.94 0.32 -2.60
CA MET A 89 -5.98 1.32 -2.42
C MET A 89 -5.37 2.71 -2.16
N LEU A 90 -4.43 2.83 -1.23
CA LEU A 90 -3.68 4.08 -0.99
C LEU A 90 -2.97 4.60 -2.24
N GLY A 91 -2.41 3.72 -3.07
CA GLY A 91 -1.75 4.08 -4.33
C GLY A 91 -2.69 4.77 -5.32
N PHE A 92 -3.96 4.37 -5.34
CA PHE A 92 -4.99 4.96 -6.17
C PHE A 92 -5.58 6.23 -5.57
N GLU A 93 -5.88 6.24 -4.28
CA GLU A 93 -6.60 7.35 -3.63
C GLU A 93 -5.69 8.51 -3.19
N SER A 94 -4.44 8.23 -2.87
CA SER A 94 -3.50 9.20 -2.30
C SER A 94 -2.36 9.48 -3.27
N GLY A 95 -2.42 10.65 -3.93
CA GLY A 95 -1.31 11.14 -4.77
C GLY A 95 0.00 11.32 -4.00
N ARG A 96 -0.07 11.55 -2.67
CA ARG A 96 1.12 11.60 -1.81
C ARG A 96 1.73 10.22 -1.64
N PHE A 97 0.93 9.24 -1.27
CA PHE A 97 1.39 7.86 -1.12
C PHE A 97 1.90 7.29 -2.45
N ARG A 98 1.22 7.57 -3.56
CA ARG A 98 1.68 7.18 -4.90
C ARG A 98 3.09 7.68 -5.21
N LYS A 99 3.42 8.91 -4.81
CA LYS A 99 4.78 9.47 -4.93
C LYS A 99 5.78 8.78 -4.00
N ALA A 100 5.34 8.42 -2.78
CA ALA A 100 6.13 7.68 -1.81
C ALA A 100 6.48 6.27 -2.33
N ALA A 101 5.48 5.48 -2.70
CA ALA A 101 5.63 4.13 -3.26
C ALA A 101 6.52 4.13 -4.51
N ARG A 102 6.29 5.05 -5.46
CA ARG A 102 7.14 5.17 -6.66
C ARG A 102 8.60 5.46 -6.32
N MET A 103 8.84 6.32 -5.33
CA MET A 103 10.21 6.64 -4.91
C MET A 103 10.87 5.45 -4.21
N PHE A 104 10.13 4.75 -3.36
CA PHE A 104 10.57 3.51 -2.73
C PHE A 104 10.99 2.49 -3.79
N ARG A 105 10.11 2.14 -4.74
CA ARG A 105 10.42 1.17 -5.81
C ARG A 105 11.68 1.54 -6.61
N ARG A 106 11.82 2.81 -7.00
CA ARG A 106 13.02 3.30 -7.72
C ARG A 106 14.31 3.16 -6.92
N ARG A 107 14.26 3.35 -5.60
CA ARG A 107 15.44 3.16 -4.73
C ARG A 107 15.70 1.69 -4.42
N TRP A 108 14.64 0.92 -4.26
CA TRP A 108 14.73 -0.51 -3.99
C TRP A 108 15.35 -1.27 -5.17
N ALA A 109 14.96 -0.95 -6.40
CA ALA A 109 15.55 -1.51 -7.63
C ALA A 109 17.08 -1.28 -7.76
N ARG A 110 17.67 -0.44 -6.89
CA ARG A 110 19.10 -0.14 -6.87
C ARG A 110 19.82 -0.67 -5.62
N ARG A 111 19.11 -1.32 -4.69
CA ARG A 111 19.70 -1.88 -3.46
C ARG A 111 20.12 -3.34 -3.68
N ARG A 112 21.24 -3.73 -3.05
CA ARG A 112 21.70 -5.13 -2.95
C ARG A 112 20.94 -5.86 -1.83
N GLU A 113 20.82 -7.18 -1.95
CA GLU A 113 19.90 -8.06 -1.19
C GLU A 113 20.05 -8.05 0.35
N GLY A 114 21.19 -7.60 0.89
CA GLY A 114 21.55 -7.78 2.31
C GLY A 114 20.84 -6.91 3.35
N ASP A 115 19.73 -6.23 3.03
CA ASP A 115 19.03 -5.33 3.96
C ASP A 115 17.52 -5.66 4.05
N ARG A 116 17.15 -6.92 3.82
CA ARG A 116 15.74 -7.39 3.80
C ARG A 116 15.17 -7.60 5.20
N ASP A 117 15.93 -8.15 6.14
CA ASP A 117 15.40 -8.56 7.45
C ASP A 117 15.11 -7.39 8.40
N SER A 118 15.71 -6.22 8.15
CA SER A 118 15.47 -4.98 8.90
C SER A 118 14.18 -4.26 8.48
N LEU A 119 13.48 -4.76 7.46
CA LEU A 119 12.34 -4.09 6.86
C LEU A 119 11.01 -4.51 7.51
N PRO A 120 10.02 -3.59 7.56
CA PRO A 120 8.65 -3.92 7.94
C PRO A 120 8.14 -5.16 7.21
N GLN A 121 7.35 -6.02 7.87
CA GLN A 121 6.83 -7.25 7.28
C GLN A 121 6.08 -6.94 5.99
N VAL A 122 5.15 -6.00 6.02
CA VAL A 122 4.40 -5.55 4.85
C VAL A 122 5.33 -5.02 3.74
N THR A 123 6.47 -4.42 4.07
CA THR A 123 7.44 -4.01 3.04
C THR A 123 8.09 -5.20 2.35
N ARG A 124 8.45 -6.25 3.10
CA ARG A 124 9.02 -7.48 2.53
C ARG A 124 8.05 -8.16 1.58
N PHE A 125 6.81 -8.38 2.02
CA PHE A 125 5.75 -8.95 1.17
C PHE A 125 5.42 -8.06 -0.03
N TYR A 126 5.36 -6.74 0.17
CA TYR A 126 5.17 -5.81 -0.94
C TYR A 126 6.27 -5.95 -1.98
N MET A 127 7.52 -6.15 -1.56
CA MET A 127 8.66 -6.34 -2.45
C MET A 127 8.65 -7.68 -3.17
N ASP A 128 8.26 -8.77 -2.50
CA ASP A 128 8.13 -10.08 -3.15
C ASP A 128 7.00 -10.05 -4.21
N GLY A 129 5.97 -9.23 -3.97
CA GLY A 129 4.93 -8.87 -4.94
C GLY A 129 5.30 -7.79 -5.98
N ILE A 130 6.51 -7.19 -5.97
CA ILE A 130 6.92 -6.24 -7.03
C ILE A 130 7.11 -6.97 -8.39
N GLY A 131 7.10 -8.31 -8.40
CA GLY A 131 6.92 -9.12 -9.61
C GLY A 131 5.49 -9.13 -10.18
N THR A 132 4.50 -8.64 -9.44
CA THR A 132 3.08 -8.59 -9.82
C THR A 132 2.54 -7.16 -9.78
N CYS A 133 2.70 -6.47 -10.92
CA CYS A 133 1.90 -5.34 -11.41
C CYS A 133 1.84 -4.03 -10.56
N LEU A 134 2.88 -3.18 -10.66
CA LEU A 134 2.76 -1.70 -10.66
C LEU A 134 3.85 -0.94 -11.44
#